data_AF-X1PVB8-F1
#
_entry.id   AF-X1PVB8-F1
#
_cell.length_a   1.000
_cell.length_b   1.000
_cell.length_c   1.000
_cell.angle_alpha   90.00
_cell.angle_beta   90.00
_cell.angle_gamma   90.00
#
_symmetry.space_group_name_H-M   'P 1'
#
loop_
_entity.id
_entity.type
_entity.pdbx_description
1 polymer ?
#
loop_
_entity_poly.entity_id
_entity_poly.type
_entity_poly.pdbx_seq_one_letter_code
_entity_poly.pdbx_strand_id
1 'polypeptide(L)'
;GLLLKAAEDLALDLKSSYLVGDSLSDVEAGRYVGCTTIMVRNDKKAGSVRNLLRDKTRPDYIVSDLSAAVDLILKLDSAER
;
A
#
# COMPACT_ATOMS: atom_id res chain seq x y z
N GLY A 1 2.14 7.20 -15.47
CA GLY A 1 2.85 6.55 -14.34
C GLY A 1 2.66 5.04 -14.42
N LEU A 2 3.46 4.25 -13.69
CA LEU A 2 3.40 2.77 -13.78
C LEU A 2 2.03 2.20 -13.41
N LEU A 3 1.40 2.69 -12.33
CA LEU A 3 0.07 2.23 -11.90
C LEU A 3 -1.02 2.57 -12.92
N LEU A 4 -0.99 3.79 -13.48
CA LEU A 4 -1.93 4.21 -14.53
C LEU A 4 -1.78 3.36 -15.80
N LYS A 5 -0.54 3.04 -16.19
CA LYS A 5 -0.29 2.16 -17.31
C LYS A 5 -0.81 0.74 -17.05
N ALA A 6 -0.59 0.21 -15.84
CA ALA A 6 -1.15 -1.10 -15.46
C ALA A 6 -2.68 -1.11 -15.49
N ALA A 7 -3.34 -0.01 -15.08
CA ALA A 7 -4.78 0.13 -15.17
C ALA A 7 -5.29 0.09 -16.62
N GLU A 8 -4.58 0.71 -17.55
CA GLU A 8 -4.90 0.67 -18.99
C GLU A 8 -4.63 -0.72 -19.58
N ASP A 9 -3.44 -1.28 -19.34
CA ASP A 9 -3.00 -2.55 -19.94
C ASP A 9 -3.82 -3.76 -19.45
N LEU A 10 -4.31 -3.70 -18.20
CA LEU A 10 -4.99 -4.83 -17.53
C LEU A 10 -6.45 -4.52 -17.17
N ALA A 11 -6.99 -3.38 -17.59
CA ALA A 11 -8.34 -2.92 -17.26
C ALA A 11 -8.66 -2.96 -15.75
N LEU A 12 -7.73 -2.49 -14.91
CA LEU A 12 -7.87 -2.49 -13.45
C LEU A 12 -8.61 -1.25 -12.96
N ASP A 13 -9.49 -1.43 -11.98
CA ASP A 13 -9.96 -0.32 -11.15
C ASP A 13 -8.98 -0.10 -10.00
N LEU A 14 -8.18 0.96 -10.11
CA LEU A 14 -7.18 1.29 -9.10
C LEU A 14 -7.80 1.65 -7.74
N LYS A 15 -9.04 2.14 -7.69
CA LYS A 15 -9.70 2.51 -6.43
C LYS A 15 -10.10 1.30 -5.59
N SER A 16 -10.41 0.18 -6.25
CA SER A 16 -10.66 -1.11 -5.60
C SER A 16 -9.41 -2.00 -5.54
N SER A 17 -8.23 -1.45 -5.85
CA SER A 17 -6.96 -2.16 -5.81
C SER A 17 -6.16 -1.86 -4.55
N TYR A 18 -5.32 -2.82 -4.16
CA TYR A 18 -4.33 -2.66 -3.10
C TYR A 18 -2.95 -2.41 -3.68
N LEU A 19 -2.19 -1.48 -3.10
CA LEU A 19 -0.78 -1.31 -3.38
C LEU A 19 0.04 -1.71 -2.16
N VAL A 20 0.85 -2.76 -2.31
CA VAL A 20 1.74 -3.28 -1.27
C VAL A 20 3.17 -2.88 -1.59
N GLY A 21 3.87 -2.22 -0.66
CA GLY A 21 5.25 -1.74 -0.86
C GLY A 21 6.04 -1.60 0.44
N ASP A 22 7.35 -1.36 0.37
CA ASP A 22 8.24 -1.22 1.53
C ASP A 22 8.72 0.23 1.75
N SER A 23 8.29 1.16 0.90
CA SER A 23 8.76 2.53 0.86
C SER A 23 7.62 3.56 0.94
N LEU A 24 7.98 4.79 1.34
CA LEU A 24 7.05 5.92 1.32
C LEU A 24 6.60 6.28 -0.11
N SER A 25 7.48 6.13 -1.10
CA SER A 25 7.14 6.39 -2.50
C SER A 25 6.04 5.46 -3.02
N ASP A 26 5.99 4.20 -2.57
CA ASP A 26 4.89 3.29 -2.92
C ASP A 26 3.58 3.82 -2.34
N VAL A 27 3.59 4.21 -1.06
CA VAL A 27 2.43 4.79 -0.38
C VAL A 27 1.94 6.05 -1.11
N GLU A 28 2.85 6.96 -1.47
CA GLU A 28 2.49 8.18 -2.20
C GLU A 28 1.88 7.87 -3.56
N ALA A 29 2.49 6.96 -4.32
CA ALA A 29 1.99 6.56 -5.64
C ALA A 29 0.60 5.94 -5.56
N GLY A 30 0.38 5.01 -4.62
CA GLY A 30 -0.91 4.35 -4.42
C GLY A 30 -1.99 5.33 -4.01
N ARG A 31 -1.71 6.21 -3.05
CA ARG A 31 -2.65 7.24 -2.61
C ARG A 31 -3.01 8.20 -3.74
N TYR A 32 -2.05 8.58 -4.58
CA TYR A 32 -2.30 9.50 -5.69
C TYR A 32 -3.28 8.93 -6.72
N VAL A 33 -3.27 7.61 -6.92
CA VAL A 33 -4.18 6.92 -7.85
C VAL A 33 -5.42 6.33 -7.17
N GLY A 34 -5.53 6.44 -5.85
CA GLY A 34 -6.68 6.00 -5.06
C GLY A 34 -6.64 4.54 -4.60
N CYS A 35 -5.53 3.83 -4.72
CA CYS A 35 -5.38 2.49 -4.15
C CYS A 35 -5.40 2.53 -2.63
N THR A 36 -5.84 1.43 -2.02
CA THR A 36 -5.57 1.15 -0.59
C THR A 36 -4.10 0.78 -0.42
N THR A 37 -3.38 1.50 0.45
CA THR A 37 -1.92 1.35 0.60
C THR A 37 -1.54 0.51 1.83
N ILE A 38 -0.72 -0.51 1.61
CA ILE A 38 -0.23 -1.43 2.65
C ILE A 38 1.30 -1.39 2.65
N MET A 39 1.88 -0.85 3.72
CA MET A 39 3.32 -0.78 3.89
C MET A 39 3.84 -2.00 4.65
N VAL A 40 4.77 -2.74 4.04
CA VAL A 40 5.48 -3.84 4.70
C VAL A 40 6.67 -3.26 5.46
N ARG A 41 6.68 -3.45 6.78
CA ARG A 41 7.74 -2.96 7.66
C ARG A 41 9.00 -3.78 7.47
N ASN A 42 10.00 -3.18 6.84
CA ASN A 42 11.35 -3.72 6.86
C ASN A 42 12.07 -3.28 8.14
N ASP A 43 12.26 -4.20 9.07
CA ASP A 43 12.98 -4.01 10.33
C ASP A 43 14.41 -3.48 10.15
N LYS A 44 15.05 -3.75 9.01
CA LYS A 44 16.36 -3.17 8.63
C LYS A 44 16.33 -1.66 8.39
N LYS A 45 15.14 -1.06 8.22
CA LYS A 45 14.92 0.38 8.00
C LYS A 45 14.18 1.04 9.17
N ALA A 46 14.22 0.45 10.37
CA ALA A 46 13.50 0.93 11.55
C ALA A 46 13.79 2.40 11.95
N GLY A 47 14.94 2.95 11.56
CA GLY A 47 15.27 4.37 11.76
C GLY A 47 14.40 5.35 10.96
N SER A 48 13.80 4.92 9.85
CA SER A 48 12.98 5.74 8.96
C SER A 48 11.52 5.85 9.38
N VAL A 49 11.07 5.00 10.32
CA VAL A 49 9.67 4.99 10.79
C VAL A 49 9.34 6.25 11.60
N ARG A 50 10.34 6.88 12.22
CA ARG A 50 10.15 8.11 13.00
C ARG A 50 9.82 9.34 12.13
N ASN A 51 10.12 9.28 10.82
CA ASN A 51 9.80 10.35 9.87
C ASN A 51 8.40 10.22 9.23
N LEU A 52 7.74 9.06 9.32
CA LEU A 52 6.34 8.85 8.91
C LEU A 52 5.35 9.76 9.66
N LEU A 53 5.74 10.31 10.82
CA LEU A 53 4.91 11.24 11.58
C LEU A 53 5.04 12.69 11.10
N ARG A 54 6.09 13.02 10.32
CA ARG A 54 6.34 14.37 9.79
C ARG A 54 5.76 14.55 8.39
N ASP A 55 5.80 13.51 7.57
CA ASP A 55 5.14 13.55 6.27
C ASP A 55 3.64 13.26 6.41
N LYS A 56 2.83 14.04 5.68
CA LYS A 56 1.37 13.88 5.63
C LYS A 56 0.96 12.57 4.94
N THR A 57 1.92 11.83 4.39
CA THR A 57 1.70 10.57 3.70
C THR A 57 1.80 9.42 4.68
N ARG A 58 0.65 8.98 5.20
CA ARG A 58 0.55 7.75 5.99
C ARG A 58 -0.04 6.63 5.13
N PRO A 59 0.52 5.41 5.20
CA PRO A 59 -0.13 4.25 4.62
C PRO A 59 -1.44 3.97 5.35
N ASP A 60 -2.39 3.35 4.65
CA ASP A 60 -3.66 2.94 5.26
C ASP A 60 -3.42 1.78 6.23
N TYR A 61 -2.47 0.90 5.93
CA TYR A 61 -2.05 -0.21 6.80
C TYR A 61 -0.53 -0.39 6.85
N ILE A 62 -0.04 -0.90 7.98
CA ILE A 62 1.36 -1.31 8.15
C ILE A 62 1.37 -2.75 8.66
N VAL A 63 2.13 -3.62 7.99
CA VAL A 63 2.24 -5.05 8.30
C VAL A 63 3.70 -5.46 8.50
N SER A 64 3.96 -6.60 9.15
CA SER A 64 5.32 -7.07 9.45
C SER A 64 6.06 -7.65 8.24
N ASP A 65 5.32 -8.24 7.31
CA ASP A 65 5.84 -9.02 6.19
C ASP A 65 4.74 -9.18 5.13
N LEU A 66 5.07 -9.84 4.02
CA LEU A 66 4.14 -10.06 2.91
C LEU A 66 3.02 -11.05 3.26
N SER A 67 3.26 -12.02 4.15
CA SER A 67 2.21 -12.97 4.57
C SER A 67 1.10 -12.23 5.33
N ALA A 68 1.48 -11.34 6.24
CA ALA A 68 0.54 -10.48 6.95
C ALA A 68 -0.23 -9.53 6.02
N ALA A 69 0.38 -9.09 4.89
CA ALA A 69 -0.32 -8.32 3.87
C ALA A 69 -1.43 -9.13 3.19
N VAL A 70 -1.15 -10.40 2.85
CA VAL A 70 -2.12 -11.31 2.23
C VAL A 70 -3.29 -11.56 3.18
N ASP A 71 -3.02 -11.89 4.45
CA ASP A 71 -4.05 -12.14 5.45
C ASP A 71 -4.96 -10.92 5.64
N LEU A 72 -4.38 -9.72 5.62
CA LEU A 72 -5.12 -8.46 5.69
C LEU A 72 -6.03 -8.27 4.47
N ILE A 73 -5.51 -8.44 3.24
CA ILE A 73 -6.30 -8.27 2.01
C ILE A 73 -7.49 -9.24 2.01
N LEU A 74 -7.26 -10.51 2.34
CA LEU A 74 -8.34 -11.51 2.42
C LEU A 74 -9.42 -11.13 3.45
N LYS A 75 -9.01 -10.53 4.56
CA LYS A 75 -9.94 -10.04 5.60
C LYS A 75 -10.75 -8.82 5.15
N LEU A 76 -10.13 -7.88 4.44
CA LEU A 76 -10.81 -6.68 3.92
C LEU A 76 -11.83 -7.07 2.85
N ASP A 77 -11.43 -7.89 1.88
CA ASP A 77 -12.31 -8.34 0.79
C ASP A 77 -13.50 -9.19 1.28
N SER A 78 -13.33 -9.93 2.39
CA SER A 78 -14.43 -10.69 2.98
C SER A 78 -15.38 -9.85 3.85
N ALA A 79 -14.97 -8.65 4.24
CA ALA A 79 -15.80 -7.70 5.00
C ALA A 79 -16.60 -6.74 4.12
N GLU A 80 -16.14 -6.50 2.88
CA GLU A 80 -16.84 -5.64 1.90
C GLU A 80 -17.85 -6.38 1.00
N ARG A 81 -17.94 -7.72 1.13
CA ARG A 81 -18.95 -8.57 0.48
C ARG A 81 -20.12 -8.87 1.42
#